data_AF-A0A9D6PIH6-F1
#
_entry.id   AF-A0A9D6PIH6-F1
#
_cell.length_a   1.000
_cell.length_b   1.000
_cell.length_c   1.000
_cell.angle_alpha   90.00
_cell.angle_beta   90.00
_cell.angle_gamma   90.00
#
_symmetry.space_group_name_H-M   'P 1'
#
loop_
_entity.id
_entity.type
_entity.pdbx_description
1 polymer ?
#
loop_
_entity_poly.entity_id
_entity_poly.type
_entity_poly.pdbx_seq_one_letter_code
_entity_poly.pdbx_strand_id
1 'polypeptide(L)'
;VLDAPSLSERHKGKIVVGGSLVTAAALKKAIELGVKGVVVGGYDAQDLKEFLGYDLGVAITGTEDKGITLVVTEGFGQINMAKRTFELLSSLEGKKASINGATQIRAGVIRPEVVIPVGTEKSEEKDGKVSMGLKIGSPVRIIRQPKFGEVATVISLPEQPSLIDTEAKVRIVEVQIMRTGEKFSLPRANIEIIEE
;
A
#
# COMPACT_ATOMS: atom_id res chain seq x y z
N VAL A 1 -4.94 7.36 -14.68
CA VAL A 1 -3.76 8.25 -14.50
C VAL A 1 -4.29 9.63 -14.17
N LEU A 2 -3.73 10.26 -13.15
CA LEU A 2 -3.99 11.65 -12.79
C LEU A 2 -2.93 12.51 -13.48
N ASP A 3 -3.35 13.26 -14.49
CA ASP A 3 -2.47 14.16 -15.24
C ASP A 3 -2.94 15.63 -15.10
N ALA A 4 -2.16 16.60 -15.59
CA ALA A 4 -2.49 18.01 -15.47
C ALA A 4 -3.93 18.36 -15.92
N PRO A 5 -4.48 17.86 -17.04
CA PRO A 5 -5.87 18.15 -17.43
C PRO A 5 -6.93 17.64 -16.46
N SER A 6 -6.61 16.65 -15.62
CA SER A 6 -7.53 16.11 -14.61
C SER A 6 -7.81 17.08 -13.46
N LEU A 7 -6.95 18.09 -13.27
CA LEU A 7 -7.03 19.06 -12.19
C LEU A 7 -7.57 20.42 -12.66
N SER A 8 -8.49 20.98 -11.88
CA SER A 8 -9.02 22.33 -12.01
C SER A 8 -9.23 23.00 -10.64
N GLU A 9 -9.64 24.27 -10.64
CA GLU A 9 -9.92 25.09 -9.45
C GLU A 9 -10.81 24.42 -8.40
N ARG A 10 -11.70 23.51 -8.81
CA ARG A 10 -12.58 22.77 -7.88
C ARG A 10 -11.81 21.92 -6.85
N HIS A 11 -10.54 21.64 -7.09
CA HIS A 11 -9.69 20.84 -6.19
C HIS A 11 -8.87 21.69 -5.22
N LYS A 12 -8.89 23.02 -5.34
CA LYS A 12 -8.18 23.93 -4.45
C LYS A 12 -8.54 23.66 -2.99
N GLY A 13 -7.53 23.54 -2.13
CA GLY A 13 -7.69 23.26 -0.72
C GLY A 13 -8.09 21.81 -0.38
N LYS A 14 -8.22 20.91 -1.36
CA LYS A 14 -8.65 19.52 -1.15
C LYS A 14 -7.50 18.53 -1.16
N ILE A 15 -7.78 17.31 -0.73
CA ILE A 15 -6.97 16.13 -0.99
C ILE A 15 -7.62 15.41 -2.18
N VAL A 16 -6.83 15.11 -3.22
CA VAL A 16 -7.31 14.49 -4.46
C VAL A 16 -6.91 13.02 -4.47
N VAL A 17 -7.82 12.14 -4.88
CA VAL A 17 -7.56 10.70 -5.03
C VAL A 17 -7.46 10.36 -6.51
N GLY A 18 -6.37 9.70 -6.92
CA GLY A 18 -6.17 9.17 -8.27
C GLY A 18 -6.02 7.65 -8.23
N GLY A 19 -6.76 6.93 -9.07
CA GLY A 19 -6.81 5.45 -8.97
C GLY A 19 -5.56 4.69 -9.44
N SER A 20 -4.52 5.36 -9.95
CA SER A 20 -3.34 4.70 -10.53
C SER A 20 -2.12 5.61 -10.42
N LEU A 21 -1.46 5.94 -11.52
CA LEU A 21 -0.33 6.88 -11.58
C LEU A 21 -0.74 8.35 -11.40
N VAL A 22 0.12 9.18 -10.79
CA VAL A 22 0.15 10.64 -10.97
C VAL A 22 1.40 11.08 -11.72
N THR A 23 1.30 12.13 -12.54
CA THR A 23 2.46 12.67 -13.29
C THR A 23 3.12 13.84 -12.55
N ALA A 24 4.40 14.13 -12.85
CA ALA A 24 5.07 15.34 -12.36
C ALA A 24 4.31 16.62 -12.77
N ALA A 25 3.75 16.66 -13.98
CA ALA A 25 2.93 17.77 -14.46
C ALA A 25 1.65 17.97 -13.62
N ALA A 26 0.98 16.88 -13.24
CA ALA A 26 -0.16 16.95 -12.34
C ALA A 26 0.22 17.49 -10.96
N LEU A 27 1.34 17.06 -10.37
CA LEU A 27 1.79 17.57 -9.07
C LEU A 27 2.13 19.07 -9.13
N LYS A 28 2.84 19.52 -10.17
CA LYS A 28 3.13 20.95 -10.39
C LYS A 28 1.83 21.76 -10.47
N LYS A 29 0.88 21.32 -11.28
CA LYS A 29 -0.44 21.98 -11.39
C LYS A 29 -1.23 21.92 -10.08
N ALA A 30 -1.14 20.83 -9.33
CA ALA A 30 -1.81 20.70 -8.03
C ALA A 30 -1.30 21.75 -7.04
N ILE A 31 0.02 21.98 -7.00
CA ILE A 31 0.65 23.04 -6.20
C ILE A 31 0.15 24.42 -6.64
N GLU A 32 0.17 24.71 -7.94
CA GLU A 32 -0.30 25.99 -8.50
C GLU A 32 -1.77 26.28 -8.10
N LEU A 33 -2.62 25.26 -8.14
CA LEU A 33 -4.03 25.35 -7.76
C LEU A 33 -4.25 25.40 -6.23
N GLY A 34 -3.21 25.15 -5.42
CA GLY A 34 -3.30 25.09 -3.96
C GLY A 34 -4.01 23.84 -3.43
N VAL A 35 -3.91 22.71 -4.14
CA VAL A 35 -4.30 21.37 -3.65
C VAL A 35 -3.43 21.01 -2.45
N LYS A 36 -4.01 20.40 -1.41
CA LYS A 36 -3.30 20.11 -0.16
C LYS A 36 -2.61 18.74 -0.16
N GLY A 37 -3.15 17.78 -0.89
CA GLY A 37 -2.51 16.49 -1.03
C GLY A 37 -3.06 15.63 -2.15
N VAL A 38 -2.32 14.59 -2.50
CA VAL A 38 -2.67 13.60 -3.52
C VAL A 38 -2.48 12.20 -2.95
N VAL A 39 -3.48 11.33 -3.11
CA VAL A 39 -3.43 9.90 -2.76
C VAL A 39 -3.57 9.08 -4.03
N VAL A 40 -2.59 8.25 -4.34
CA VAL A 40 -2.51 7.54 -5.64
C VAL A 40 -2.05 6.09 -5.51
N GLY A 41 -2.32 5.30 -6.55
CA GLY A 41 -1.84 3.92 -6.68
C GLY A 41 -0.32 3.86 -6.84
N GLY A 42 0.21 4.62 -7.79
CA GLY A 42 1.63 4.63 -8.08
C GLY A 42 2.18 5.97 -8.54
N TYR A 43 3.49 6.03 -8.67
CA TYR A 43 4.22 7.21 -9.13
C TYR A 43 5.50 6.82 -9.85
N ASP A 44 5.89 7.54 -10.90
CA ASP A 44 7.12 7.20 -11.62
C ASP A 44 8.36 7.73 -10.87
N ALA A 45 9.42 6.93 -10.81
CA ALA A 45 10.65 7.30 -10.11
C ALA A 45 11.37 8.48 -10.80
N GLN A 46 11.30 8.57 -12.13
CA GLN A 46 11.84 9.68 -12.90
C GLN A 46 11.03 10.95 -12.64
N ASP A 47 9.69 10.84 -12.64
CA ASP A 47 8.81 11.96 -12.28
C ASP A 47 9.09 12.45 -10.87
N LEU A 48 9.35 11.55 -9.92
CA LEU A 48 9.74 11.90 -8.55
C LEU A 48 11.05 12.65 -8.49
N LYS A 49 12.05 12.17 -9.22
CA LYS A 49 13.34 12.85 -9.31
C LYS A 49 13.16 14.24 -9.90
N GLU A 50 12.38 14.38 -10.97
CA GLU A 50 12.11 15.69 -11.60
C GLU A 50 11.36 16.62 -10.63
N PHE A 51 10.37 16.10 -9.92
CA PHE A 51 9.55 16.85 -8.96
C PHE A 51 10.36 17.28 -7.73
N LEU A 52 11.18 16.38 -7.18
CA LEU A 52 12.02 16.65 -6.02
C LEU A 52 13.24 17.49 -6.37
N GLY A 53 13.79 17.33 -7.57
CA GLY A 53 15.04 17.92 -8.02
C GLY A 53 16.29 17.14 -7.58
N TYR A 54 16.12 15.96 -6.97
CA TYR A 54 17.19 15.08 -6.50
C TYR A 54 16.69 13.64 -6.39
N ASP A 55 17.62 12.68 -6.28
CA ASP A 55 17.29 11.27 -6.07
C ASP A 55 16.84 11.02 -4.63
N LEU A 56 15.66 10.42 -4.45
CA LEU A 56 15.15 10.05 -3.14
C LEU A 56 15.98 8.91 -2.54
N GLY A 57 17.04 9.25 -1.80
CA GLY A 57 18.03 8.31 -1.26
C GLY A 57 17.84 7.88 0.19
N VAL A 58 16.76 8.30 0.86
CA VAL A 58 16.62 8.21 2.32
C VAL A 58 15.48 7.33 2.79
N ALA A 59 15.69 6.68 3.94
CA ALA A 59 14.71 5.89 4.68
C ALA A 59 13.61 6.73 5.37
N ILE A 60 13.64 8.06 5.21
CA ILE A 60 12.77 9.04 5.88
C ILE A 60 12.29 10.06 4.84
N THR A 61 10.98 10.22 4.68
CA THR A 61 10.35 11.16 3.74
C THR A 61 9.15 11.87 4.38
N GLY A 62 8.57 12.83 3.68
CA GLY A 62 7.38 13.58 4.09
C GLY A 62 7.69 14.90 4.81
N THR A 63 8.96 15.33 4.77
CA THR A 63 9.42 16.63 5.27
C THR A 63 9.88 17.56 4.14
N GLU A 64 9.71 17.14 2.88
CA GLU A 64 10.08 17.92 1.71
C GLU A 64 9.16 19.14 1.56
N ASP A 65 9.75 20.34 1.45
CA ASP A 65 9.02 21.59 1.25
C ASP A 65 8.63 21.76 -0.23
N LYS A 66 7.58 21.04 -0.64
CA LYS A 66 7.03 21.06 -2.01
C LYS A 66 5.65 21.68 -2.11
N GLY A 67 5.07 22.15 -1.00
CA GLY A 67 3.74 22.75 -0.98
C GLY A 67 2.57 21.78 -1.17
N ILE A 68 2.83 20.47 -1.25
CA ILE A 68 1.82 19.42 -1.38
C ILE A 68 2.30 18.12 -0.71
N THR A 69 1.37 17.34 -0.15
CA THR A 69 1.66 16.00 0.37
C THR A 69 1.27 14.92 -0.65
N LEU A 70 2.16 13.98 -0.93
CA LEU A 70 1.90 12.81 -1.77
C LEU A 70 1.90 11.54 -0.92
N VAL A 71 0.82 10.75 -0.99
CA VAL A 71 0.75 9.41 -0.43
C VAL A 71 0.53 8.41 -1.56
N VAL A 72 1.39 7.40 -1.62
CA VAL A 72 1.36 6.35 -2.64
C VAL A 72 1.02 5.04 -1.94
N THR A 73 0.06 4.31 -2.50
CA THR A 73 -0.46 3.08 -1.89
C THR A 73 0.31 1.83 -2.34
N GLU A 74 0.62 1.71 -3.63
CA GLU A 74 1.22 0.48 -4.19
C GLU A 74 2.72 0.62 -4.53
N GLY A 75 3.20 1.82 -4.86
CA GLY A 75 4.64 2.10 -5.02
C GLY A 75 5.01 2.74 -6.36
N PHE A 76 6.17 2.34 -6.91
CA PHE A 76 6.72 2.97 -8.12
C PHE A 76 6.15 2.36 -9.42
N GLY A 77 5.88 3.22 -10.40
CA GLY A 77 5.34 2.87 -11.71
C GLY A 77 3.82 3.07 -11.81
N GLN A 78 3.25 2.75 -12.97
CA GLN A 78 1.81 2.82 -13.20
C GLN A 78 1.12 1.59 -12.60
N ILE A 79 0.82 1.67 -11.32
CA ILE A 79 0.12 0.62 -10.57
C ILE A 79 -1.27 1.12 -10.23
N ASN A 80 -2.30 0.34 -10.55
CA ASN A 80 -3.65 0.62 -10.12
C ASN A 80 -3.75 0.42 -8.61
N MET A 81 -4.29 1.42 -7.92
CA MET A 81 -4.66 1.30 -6.51
C MET A 81 -5.59 0.10 -6.35
N ALA A 82 -5.42 -0.67 -5.27
CA ALA A 82 -6.30 -1.78 -4.95
C ALA A 82 -7.77 -1.31 -4.99
N LYS A 83 -8.62 -2.08 -5.71
CA LYS A 83 -10.02 -1.72 -5.96
C LYS A 83 -10.77 -1.33 -4.68
N ARG A 84 -10.59 -2.14 -3.62
CA ARG A 84 -11.18 -1.89 -2.30
C ARG A 84 -10.75 -0.57 -1.68
N THR A 85 -9.46 -0.23 -1.76
CA THR A 85 -8.92 1.05 -1.26
C THR A 85 -9.50 2.23 -2.04
N PHE A 86 -9.55 2.11 -3.37
CA PHE A 86 -10.12 3.15 -4.21
C PHE A 86 -11.61 3.35 -3.93
N GLU A 87 -12.39 2.28 -3.86
CA GLU A 87 -13.83 2.32 -3.53
C GLU A 87 -14.08 2.92 -2.13
N LEU A 88 -13.27 2.56 -1.13
CA LEU A 88 -13.34 3.15 0.20
C LEU A 88 -13.11 4.66 0.16
N LEU A 89 -12.03 5.12 -0.47
CA LEU A 89 -11.72 6.55 -0.58
C LEU A 89 -12.78 7.30 -1.39
N SER A 90 -13.29 6.70 -2.47
CA SER A 90 -14.40 7.27 -3.26
C SER A 90 -15.68 7.39 -2.45
N SER A 91 -16.01 6.42 -1.59
CA SER A 91 -17.19 6.50 -0.72
C SER A 91 -17.14 7.64 0.30
N LEU A 92 -15.94 8.21 0.53
CA LEU A 92 -15.68 9.30 1.45
C LEU A 92 -15.45 10.64 0.72
N GLU A 93 -15.77 10.71 -0.58
CA GLU A 93 -15.68 11.95 -1.34
C GLU A 93 -16.48 13.09 -0.67
N GLY A 94 -15.89 14.28 -0.63
CA GLY A 94 -16.50 15.47 -0.03
C GLY A 94 -16.42 15.52 1.50
N LYS A 95 -15.90 14.49 2.18
CA LYS A 95 -15.66 14.54 3.63
C LYS A 95 -14.41 15.36 3.96
N LYS A 96 -14.37 15.89 5.19
CA LYS A 96 -13.16 16.52 5.74
C LYS A 96 -12.10 15.44 5.90
N ALA A 97 -10.84 15.76 5.57
CA ALA A 97 -9.73 14.82 5.68
C ALA A 97 -8.44 15.54 6.07
N SER A 98 -7.55 14.82 6.73
CA SER A 98 -6.17 15.22 7.01
C SER A 98 -5.23 14.20 6.37
N ILE A 99 -4.08 14.66 5.88
CA ILE A 99 -3.09 13.83 5.22
C ILE A 99 -1.72 14.10 5.83
N ASN A 100 -0.94 13.05 6.02
CA ASN A 100 0.44 13.11 6.46
C ASN A 100 1.26 12.12 5.64
N GLY A 101 2.26 12.63 4.91
CA GLY A 101 3.13 11.84 4.05
C GLY A 101 4.38 11.32 4.76
N ALA A 102 4.56 11.63 6.05
CA ALA A 102 5.73 11.24 6.81
C ALA A 102 5.90 9.71 6.79
N THR A 103 7.05 9.25 6.31
CA THR A 103 7.38 7.83 6.23
C THR A 103 8.76 7.62 6.82
N GLN A 104 8.91 6.64 7.70
CA GLN A 104 10.18 6.22 8.28
C GLN A 104 10.20 4.71 8.38
N ILE A 105 11.14 4.05 7.69
CA ILE A 105 11.16 2.57 7.59
C ILE A 105 12.03 1.89 8.65
N ARG A 106 12.99 2.60 9.26
CA ARG A 106 13.90 2.08 10.30
C ARG A 106 13.58 2.68 11.67
N ALA A 107 13.90 1.97 12.76
CA ALA A 107 13.82 2.37 14.17
C ALA A 107 12.82 3.51 14.49
N GLY A 108 11.64 3.17 15.01
CA GLY A 108 10.55 4.14 15.19
C GLY A 108 9.75 4.33 13.90
N VAL A 109 9.24 3.23 13.35
CA VAL A 109 8.54 3.20 12.06
C VAL A 109 7.39 4.20 12.04
N ILE A 110 7.38 5.07 11.04
CA ILE A 110 6.28 5.99 10.75
C ILE A 110 5.72 5.62 9.39
N ARG A 111 4.40 5.54 9.29
CA ARG A 111 3.69 5.29 8.04
C ARG A 111 2.93 6.55 7.63
N PRO A 112 2.77 6.78 6.33
CA PRO A 112 1.89 7.83 5.88
C PRO A 112 0.44 7.49 6.27
N GLU A 113 -0.36 8.52 6.50
CA GLU A 113 -1.74 8.36 6.96
C GLU A 113 -2.68 9.36 6.27
N VAL A 114 -3.91 8.92 6.06
CA VAL A 114 -5.03 9.74 5.62
C VAL A 114 -6.15 9.53 6.63
N VAL A 115 -6.50 10.59 7.38
CA VAL A 115 -7.49 10.53 8.45
C VAL A 115 -8.76 11.23 8.02
N ILE A 116 -9.87 10.51 8.02
CA ILE A 116 -11.19 11.02 7.63
C ILE A 116 -12.14 10.80 8.82
N PRO A 117 -12.57 11.85 9.55
CA PRO A 117 -13.56 11.69 10.60
C PRO A 117 -14.88 11.21 10.01
N VAL A 118 -15.30 10.03 10.45
CA VAL A 118 -16.67 9.54 10.31
C VAL A 118 -17.44 9.97 11.56
N GLY A 119 -18.70 10.36 11.43
CA GLY A 119 -19.49 10.83 12.57
C GLY A 119 -19.62 9.77 13.67
N THR A 120 -20.02 10.17 14.87
CA THR A 120 -20.26 9.28 16.03
C THR A 120 -21.47 8.36 15.88
N GLU A 121 -22.09 8.29 14.71
CA GLU A 121 -22.98 7.17 14.43
C GLU A 121 -22.12 5.93 14.60
N LYS A 122 -22.46 5.10 15.59
CA LYS A 122 -21.84 3.80 15.77
C LYS A 122 -21.79 3.17 14.38
N SER A 123 -20.62 3.20 13.75
CA SER A 123 -20.26 2.11 12.89
C SER A 123 -20.53 0.93 13.79
N GLU A 124 -21.52 0.11 13.45
CA GLU A 124 -21.38 -1.30 13.77
C GLU A 124 -19.94 -1.57 13.41
N GLU A 125 -19.12 -1.82 14.43
CA GLU A 125 -17.82 -2.39 14.21
C GLU A 125 -18.17 -3.61 13.35
N LYS A 126 -18.03 -3.47 12.03
CA LYS A 126 -17.72 -4.61 11.19
C LYS A 126 -16.38 -4.97 11.73
N ASP A 127 -16.43 -5.71 12.83
CA ASP A 127 -15.36 -6.14 13.71
C ASP A 127 -14.14 -6.12 12.84
N GLY A 128 -13.40 -5.01 12.92
CA GLY A 128 -12.43 -4.64 11.90
C GLY A 128 -11.54 -5.85 11.90
N LYS A 129 -11.69 -6.75 10.91
CA LYS A 129 -11.18 -8.12 11.01
C LYS A 129 -9.71 -7.88 11.21
N VAL A 130 -9.28 -7.91 12.47
CA VAL A 130 -7.90 -7.72 12.87
C VAL A 130 -7.26 -8.76 12.01
N SER A 131 -6.51 -8.31 10.98
CA SER A 131 -6.14 -9.11 9.81
C SER A 131 -5.95 -10.51 10.31
N MET A 132 -6.91 -11.41 10.02
CA MET A 132 -7.01 -12.67 10.78
C MET A 132 -5.69 -13.36 10.52
N GLY A 133 -4.76 -13.25 11.47
CA GLY A 133 -3.36 -13.50 11.19
C GLY A 133 -3.26 -14.90 10.64
N LEU A 134 -2.41 -15.13 9.63
CA LEU A 134 -2.25 -16.37 8.88
C LEU A 134 -2.84 -17.60 9.61
N LYS A 135 -3.98 -18.12 9.13
CA LYS A 135 -4.67 -19.29 9.68
C LYS A 135 -4.61 -20.45 8.70
N ILE A 136 -4.85 -21.66 9.20
CA ILE A 136 -5.13 -22.81 8.33
C ILE A 136 -6.37 -22.49 7.49
N GLY A 137 -6.30 -22.74 6.19
CA GLY A 137 -7.32 -22.37 5.21
C GLY A 137 -7.16 -20.98 4.59
N SER A 138 -6.26 -20.12 5.10
CA SER A 138 -6.03 -18.80 4.51
C SER A 138 -5.48 -18.93 3.07
N PRO A 139 -6.01 -18.19 2.09
CA PRO A 139 -5.40 -18.07 0.78
C PRO A 139 -4.15 -17.17 0.87
N VAL A 140 -3.05 -17.62 0.29
CA VAL A 140 -1.77 -16.92 0.32
C VAL A 140 -1.13 -16.93 -1.06
N ARG A 141 -0.34 -15.89 -1.34
CA ARG A 141 0.54 -15.84 -2.53
C ARG A 141 1.98 -16.04 -2.10
N ILE A 142 2.71 -16.86 -2.86
CA ILE A 142 4.14 -17.06 -2.64
C ILE A 142 4.90 -15.87 -3.25
N ILE A 143 5.67 -15.16 -2.43
CA ILE A 143 6.41 -13.95 -2.84
C ILE A 143 7.92 -14.18 -3.01
N ARG A 144 8.36 -15.44 -3.01
CA ARG A 144 9.75 -15.84 -3.25
C ARG A 144 9.85 -17.05 -4.18
N GLN A 145 10.98 -17.18 -4.84
CA GLN A 145 11.34 -18.39 -5.59
C GLN A 145 11.40 -19.62 -4.65
N PRO A 146 11.21 -20.85 -5.17
CA PRO A 146 11.05 -21.19 -6.59
C PRO A 146 9.62 -21.04 -7.14
N LYS A 147 8.61 -20.88 -6.28
CA LYS A 147 7.18 -20.87 -6.67
C LYS A 147 6.57 -19.46 -6.66
N PHE A 148 7.37 -18.43 -6.98
CA PHE A 148 6.94 -17.03 -6.94
C PHE A 148 5.67 -16.82 -7.78
N GLY A 149 4.67 -16.16 -7.18
CA GLY A 149 3.38 -15.85 -7.80
C GLY A 149 2.33 -16.95 -7.70
N GLU A 150 2.69 -18.19 -7.36
CA GLU A 150 1.70 -19.27 -7.17
C GLU A 150 0.80 -18.97 -5.97
N VAL A 151 -0.49 -19.30 -6.13
CA VAL A 151 -1.50 -19.16 -5.08
C VAL A 151 -1.69 -20.50 -4.39
N ALA A 152 -1.69 -20.46 -3.07
CA ALA A 152 -1.75 -21.65 -2.24
C ALA A 152 -2.71 -21.44 -1.06
N THR A 153 -3.19 -22.55 -0.50
CA THR A 153 -3.97 -22.56 0.72
C THR A 153 -3.10 -23.06 1.86
N VAL A 154 -3.10 -22.37 3.01
CA VAL A 154 -2.39 -22.83 4.20
C VAL A 154 -3.02 -24.13 4.70
N ILE A 155 -2.23 -25.19 4.84
CA ILE A 155 -2.69 -26.49 5.35
C ILE A 155 -2.18 -26.79 6.76
N SER A 156 -1.03 -26.22 7.15
CA SER A 156 -0.46 -26.39 8.50
C SER A 156 0.41 -25.21 8.91
N LEU A 157 0.42 -24.94 10.21
CA LEU A 157 1.22 -23.90 10.86
C LEU A 157 2.01 -24.49 12.03
N PRO A 158 3.17 -25.12 11.76
CA PRO A 158 4.01 -25.68 12.82
C PRO A 158 4.41 -24.61 13.85
N GLU A 159 4.20 -24.91 15.13
CA GLU A 159 4.53 -23.98 16.22
C GLU A 159 6.04 -23.82 16.40
N GLN A 160 6.78 -24.92 16.23
CA GLN A 160 8.22 -24.93 16.39
C GLN A 160 8.92 -24.46 15.10
N PRO A 161 9.92 -23.56 15.20
CA PRO A 161 10.75 -23.20 14.06
C PRO A 161 11.55 -24.40 13.54
N SER A 162 11.62 -24.55 12.22
CA SER A 162 12.37 -25.62 11.54
C SER A 162 13.69 -25.10 11.03
N LEU A 163 14.69 -25.99 10.97
CA LEU A 163 15.94 -25.73 10.27
C LEU A 163 15.69 -25.84 8.76
N ILE A 164 16.09 -24.83 8.00
CA ILE A 164 16.05 -24.87 6.52
C ILE A 164 17.46 -25.13 5.96
N ASP A 165 17.57 -25.33 4.64
CA ASP A 165 18.84 -25.67 3.95
C ASP A 165 19.98 -24.68 4.22
N THR A 166 19.65 -23.41 4.51
CA THR A 166 20.63 -22.39 4.90
C THR A 166 21.05 -22.48 6.38
N GLU A 167 20.68 -23.56 7.06
CA GLU A 167 20.85 -23.81 8.50
C GLU A 167 20.15 -22.81 9.42
N ALA A 168 19.35 -21.90 8.84
CA ALA A 168 18.60 -20.91 9.58
C ALA A 168 17.41 -21.59 10.28
N LYS A 169 17.17 -21.20 11.53
CA LYS A 169 16.02 -21.67 12.31
C LYS A 169 14.87 -20.67 12.16
N VAL A 170 13.88 -21.01 11.33
CA VAL A 170 12.79 -20.08 10.94
C VAL A 170 11.42 -20.71 11.13
N ARG A 171 10.40 -19.86 11.30
CA ARG A 171 9.01 -20.30 11.32
C ARG A 171 8.58 -20.65 9.90
N ILE A 172 8.12 -21.87 9.69
CA ILE A 172 7.63 -22.35 8.40
C ILE A 172 6.10 -22.37 8.34
N VAL A 173 5.58 -22.49 7.13
CA VAL A 173 4.18 -22.76 6.82
C VAL A 173 4.13 -23.86 5.78
N GLU A 174 3.19 -24.79 5.93
CA GLU A 174 2.89 -25.75 4.87
C GLU A 174 1.67 -25.25 4.10
N VAL A 175 1.81 -25.22 2.78
CA VAL A 175 0.77 -24.77 1.87
C VAL A 175 0.49 -25.83 0.82
N GLN A 176 -0.71 -25.80 0.26
CA GLN A 176 -1.09 -26.59 -0.89
C GLN A 176 -1.34 -25.65 -2.08
N ILE A 177 -0.59 -25.81 -3.16
CA ILE A 177 -0.76 -25.03 -4.38
C ILE A 177 -2.15 -25.31 -4.95
N MET A 178 -2.97 -24.27 -5.14
CA MET A 178 -4.38 -24.44 -5.54
C MET A 178 -4.51 -25.04 -6.94
N ARG A 179 -3.59 -24.72 -7.85
CA ARG A 179 -3.63 -25.16 -9.25
C ARG A 179 -3.21 -26.61 -9.45
N THR A 180 -2.24 -27.09 -8.68
CA THR A 180 -1.61 -28.41 -8.89
C THR A 180 -1.91 -29.39 -7.76
N GLY A 181 -2.38 -28.92 -6.61
CA GLY A 181 -2.55 -29.72 -5.40
C GLY A 181 -1.23 -30.09 -4.70
N GLU A 182 -0.09 -29.65 -5.23
CA GLU A 182 1.25 -29.90 -4.68
C GLU A 182 1.36 -29.31 -3.27
N LYS A 183 1.88 -30.10 -2.32
CA LYS A 183 2.17 -29.62 -0.96
C LYS A 183 3.60 -29.13 -0.89
N PHE A 184 3.79 -27.98 -0.28
CA PHE A 184 5.09 -27.31 -0.21
C PHE A 184 5.26 -26.62 1.14
N SER A 185 6.47 -26.68 1.70
CA SER A 185 6.82 -26.01 2.95
C SER A 185 7.81 -24.89 2.69
N LEU A 186 7.60 -23.73 3.29
CA LEU A 186 8.44 -22.55 3.12
C LEU A 186 8.42 -21.65 4.35
N PRO A 187 9.42 -20.75 4.50
CA PRO A 187 9.40 -19.75 5.55
C PRO A 187 8.13 -18.89 5.47
N ARG A 188 7.53 -18.58 6.62
CA ARG A 188 6.35 -17.68 6.70
C ARG A 188 6.60 -16.31 6.06
N ALA A 189 7.85 -15.85 6.06
CA ALA A 189 8.25 -14.59 5.43
C ALA A 189 8.18 -14.61 3.89
N ASN A 190 7.98 -15.78 3.28
CA ASN A 190 7.95 -15.97 1.82
C ASN A 190 6.52 -16.05 1.27
N ILE A 191 5.52 -15.71 2.08
CA ILE A 191 4.12 -15.65 1.67
C ILE A 191 3.49 -14.32 2.08
N GLU A 192 2.50 -13.88 1.32
CA GLU A 192 1.58 -12.79 1.68
C GLU A 192 0.14 -13.32 1.71
N ILE A 193 -0.68 -12.83 2.65
CA ILE A 193 -2.10 -13.20 2.75
C ILE A 193 -2.85 -12.46 1.65
N ILE A 194 -3.71 -13.17 0.92
CA ILE A 194 -4.63 -12.56 -0.02
C ILE A 194 -5.85 -12.11 0.79
N GLU A 195 -5.96 -10.81 1.06
CA GLU A 195 -7.15 -10.23 1.70
C GLU A 195 -8.22 -9.96 0.63
N GLU A 196 -9.42 -10.47 0.88
CA GLU A 196 -10.66 -10.14 0.14
C GLU A 196 -11.29 -8.88 0.76
#